data_AF-A0AAD9QHL8-F1
#
_entry.id   AF-A0AAD9QHL8-F1
#
_cell.length_a   1.000
_cell.length_b   1.000
_cell.length_c   1.000
_cell.angle_alpha   90.00
_cell.angle_beta   90.00
_cell.angle_gamma   90.00
#
_symmetry.space_group_name_H-M   'P 1'
#
loop_
_entity.id
_entity.type
_entity.pdbx_description
1 polymer ?
#
loop_
_entity_poly.entity_id
_entity_poly.type
_entity_poly.pdbx_seq_one_letter_code
_entity_poly.pdbx_strand_id
1 'polypeptide(L)'
;MIAQRKHVLGVVLVKFVGSRIACVVEESIVDPEAKTLTTYTKNITYTRLMVVEEKCIFSIHPTNKEWITCKKQSWITSNVFGFSRAVERFGVERYKLNASKALKGLQFVLEKMFVPERPPRPLPLPVPHLS
;
A
#
# COMPACT_ATOMS: atom_id res chain seq x y z
N MET A 1 4.41 -5.79 -11.83
CA MET A 1 4.80 -6.82 -10.83
C MET A 1 5.54 -6.14 -9.70
N ILE A 2 4.95 -6.05 -8.51
CA ILE A 2 5.61 -5.49 -7.32
C ILE A 2 6.27 -6.64 -6.56
N ALA A 3 7.59 -6.60 -6.41
CA ALA A 3 8.35 -7.59 -5.62
C ALA A 3 8.56 -7.04 -4.20
N GLN A 4 7.96 -7.69 -3.20
CA GLN A 4 8.16 -7.34 -1.80
C GLN A 4 9.23 -8.26 -1.18
N ARG A 5 10.36 -7.68 -0.75
CA ARG A 5 11.44 -8.41 -0.05
C ARG A 5 11.04 -8.56 1.43
N LYS A 6 10.77 -9.79 1.88
CA LYS A 6 10.41 -10.06 3.28
C LYS A 6 11.65 -10.40 4.12
N HIS A 7 11.83 -9.71 5.25
CA HIS A 7 12.57 -10.23 6.40
C HIS A 7 11.54 -10.78 7.39
N VAL A 8 11.44 -12.11 7.52
CA VAL A 8 10.50 -12.77 8.43
C VAL A 8 11.25 -13.22 9.68
N LEU A 9 11.02 -12.55 10.81
CA LEU A 9 11.17 -13.16 12.13
C LEU A 9 9.82 -13.81 12.49
N GLY A 10 9.85 -15.11 12.80
CA GLY A 10 8.70 -15.96 13.13
C GLY A 10 9.02 -17.43 12.78
N VAL A 11 9.58 -18.15 13.74
CA VAL A 11 10.39 -19.40 13.57
C VAL A 11 9.61 -20.62 13.03
N VAL A 12 8.30 -20.55 12.83
CA VAL A 12 7.49 -21.71 12.38
C VAL A 12 7.09 -21.64 10.89
N LEU A 13 6.85 -20.45 10.32
CA LEU A 13 6.37 -20.34 8.92
C LEU A 13 7.51 -20.32 7.89
N VAL A 14 8.74 -20.01 8.32
CA VAL A 14 9.91 -19.86 7.42
C VAL A 14 10.37 -21.20 6.84
N LYS A 15 10.10 -22.33 7.51
CA LYS A 15 10.60 -23.65 7.09
C LYS A 15 9.93 -24.24 5.84
N PHE A 16 8.81 -23.69 5.37
CA PHE A 16 8.04 -24.22 4.23
C PHE A 16 8.07 -23.34 2.97
N VAL A 17 8.91 -22.29 2.97
CA VAL A 17 8.94 -21.27 1.91
C VAL A 17 10.26 -21.41 1.16
N GLY A 18 10.28 -22.21 0.09
CA GLY A 18 11.49 -22.51 -0.70
C GLY A 18 12.09 -21.32 -1.46
N SER A 19 11.39 -20.18 -1.54
CA SER A 19 11.88 -18.93 -2.12
C SER A 19 11.70 -17.77 -1.14
N ARG A 20 12.55 -16.75 -1.19
CA ARG A 20 12.42 -15.55 -0.33
C ARG A 20 11.61 -14.43 -0.98
N ILE A 21 11.12 -14.64 -2.20
CA ILE A 21 10.41 -13.64 -2.99
C ILE A 21 8.92 -13.92 -2.91
N ALA A 22 8.13 -12.90 -2.57
CA ALA A 22 6.67 -12.95 -2.68
C ALA A 22 6.23 -12.06 -3.85
N CYS A 23 5.49 -12.66 -4.79
CA CYS A 23 4.93 -11.95 -5.93
C CYS A 23 3.45 -11.67 -5.68
N VAL A 24 3.04 -10.46 -6.04
CA VAL A 24 1.65 -10.03 -6.04
C VAL A 24 1.24 -9.55 -7.43
N VAL A 25 -0.02 -9.78 -7.76
CA VAL A 25 -0.69 -9.15 -8.91
C VAL A 25 -1.56 -8.04 -8.35
N GLU A 26 -1.52 -6.89 -9.03
CA GLU A 26 -2.41 -5.77 -8.77
C GLU A 26 -3.10 -5.40 -10.09
N GLU A 27 -4.42 -5.29 -10.02
CA GLU A 27 -5.28 -4.80 -11.08
C GLU A 27 -5.89 -3.49 -10.60
N SER A 28 -5.88 -2.46 -11.45
CA SER A 28 -6.42 -1.15 -11.12
C SER A 28 -7.33 -0.65 -12.23
N ILE A 29 -8.42 -0.03 -11.82
CA ILE A 29 -9.42 0.57 -12.70
C ILE A 29 -9.55 2.03 -12.29
N VAL A 30 -9.29 2.93 -13.24
CA VAL A 30 -9.48 4.37 -13.07
C VAL A 30 -10.73 4.76 -13.85
N ASP A 31 -11.66 5.39 -13.16
CA ASP A 31 -12.84 6.03 -13.75
C ASP A 31 -12.69 7.55 -13.61
N PRO A 32 -12.32 8.27 -14.68
CA PRO A 32 -12.16 9.72 -14.66
C PRO A 32 -13.48 10.48 -14.50
N GLU A 33 -14.60 9.92 -14.97
CA GLU A 33 -15.91 10.56 -14.90
C GLU A 33 -16.44 10.52 -13.46
N ALA A 34 -16.43 9.32 -12.85
CA ALA A 34 -16.80 9.15 -11.45
C ALA A 34 -15.72 9.62 -10.48
N LYS A 35 -14.51 9.93 -10.97
CA LYS A 35 -13.32 10.29 -10.18
C LYS A 35 -13.00 9.24 -9.12
N THR A 36 -12.99 7.97 -9.54
CA THR A 36 -12.67 6.85 -8.66
C THR A 36 -11.47 6.06 -9.17
N LEU A 37 -10.70 5.52 -8.23
CA LEU A 37 -9.65 4.53 -8.49
C LEU A 37 -9.96 3.31 -7.65
N THR A 38 -10.16 2.16 -8.29
CA THR A 38 -10.31 0.89 -7.61
C THR A 38 -9.06 0.04 -7.84
N THR A 39 -8.46 -0.48 -6.77
CA THR A 39 -7.36 -1.44 -6.86
C THR A 39 -7.76 -2.77 -6.23
N TYR A 40 -7.30 -3.86 -6.87
CA TYR A 40 -7.42 -5.22 -6.39
C TYR A 40 -6.04 -5.86 -6.37
N THR A 41 -5.60 -6.34 -5.21
CA THR A 41 -4.26 -6.91 -5.05
C THR A 41 -4.35 -8.31 -4.44
N LYS A 42 -3.62 -9.28 -5.01
CA LYS A 42 -3.57 -10.65 -4.54
C LYS A 42 -2.16 -11.25 -4.62
N ASN A 43 -1.73 -12.01 -3.62
CA ASN A 43 -0.51 -12.79 -3.74
C ASN A 43 -0.72 -14.01 -4.64
N ILE A 44 0.20 -14.22 -5.58
CA ILE A 44 0.21 -15.40 -6.47
C ILE A 44 1.21 -16.47 -6.02
N THR A 45 2.18 -16.09 -5.19
CA THR A 45 3.10 -17.01 -4.52
C THR A 45 2.58 -17.40 -3.14
N TYR A 46 2.87 -18.62 -2.69
CA TYR A 46 2.52 -19.15 -1.35
C TYR A 46 1.02 -19.28 -1.07
N THR A 47 0.18 -19.33 -2.10
CA THR A 47 -1.29 -19.48 -1.99
C THR A 47 -1.71 -20.75 -1.25
N ARG A 48 -0.89 -21.82 -1.29
CA ARG A 48 -1.10 -23.05 -0.49
C ARG A 48 -0.99 -22.82 1.03
N LEU A 49 -0.21 -21.83 1.46
CA LEU A 49 -0.03 -21.48 2.87
C LEU A 49 -1.06 -20.43 3.30
N MET A 50 -1.14 -19.34 2.55
CA MET A 50 -2.00 -18.21 2.86
C MET A 50 -2.32 -17.41 1.61
N VAL A 51 -3.57 -17.02 1.47
CA VAL A 51 -4.04 -16.08 0.46
C VAL A 51 -4.38 -14.77 1.16
N VAL A 52 -3.91 -13.67 0.59
CA VAL A 52 -4.18 -12.30 1.00
C VAL A 52 -4.72 -11.59 -0.22
N GLU A 53 -5.96 -11.12 -0.11
CA GLU A 53 -6.66 -10.33 -1.10
C GLU A 53 -6.98 -8.97 -0.49
N GLU A 54 -6.76 -7.90 -1.25
CA GLU A 54 -7.06 -6.53 -0.85
C GLU A 54 -7.87 -5.84 -1.96
N LYS A 55 -8.93 -5.14 -1.58
CA LYS A 55 -9.65 -4.21 -2.44
C LYS A 55 -9.59 -2.82 -1.81
N CYS A 56 -9.16 -1.82 -2.59
CA CYS A 56 -9.26 -0.41 -2.21
C CYS A 56 -10.09 0.36 -3.21
N ILE A 57 -11.00 1.19 -2.73
CA ILE A 57 -11.75 2.14 -3.55
C ILE A 57 -11.38 3.54 -3.05
N PHE A 58 -10.69 4.29 -3.89
CA PHE A 58 -10.40 5.70 -3.68
C PHE A 58 -11.46 6.53 -4.37
N SER A 59 -12.04 7.48 -3.65
CA SER A 59 -13.04 8.41 -4.16
C SER A 59 -12.91 9.75 -3.47
N ILE A 60 -13.51 10.80 -4.03
CA ILE A 60 -13.66 12.08 -3.34
C ILE A 60 -14.46 11.88 -2.06
N HIS A 61 -14.06 12.54 -0.97
CA HIS A 61 -14.77 12.48 0.30
C HIS A 61 -16.17 13.11 0.14
N PRO A 62 -17.25 12.47 0.66
CA PRO A 62 -18.63 12.85 0.36
C PRO A 62 -18.97 14.29 0.81
N THR A 63 -18.33 14.77 1.87
CA THR A 63 -18.58 16.11 2.45
C THR A 63 -17.51 17.15 2.11
N ASN A 64 -16.27 16.72 1.81
CA ASN A 64 -15.15 17.64 1.59
C ASN A 64 -14.48 17.28 0.26
N LYS A 65 -14.69 18.11 -0.77
CA LYS A 65 -14.20 17.83 -2.12
C LYS A 65 -12.68 17.91 -2.28
N GLU A 66 -11.98 18.47 -1.30
CA GLU A 66 -10.51 18.55 -1.28
C GLU A 66 -9.87 17.26 -0.75
N TRP A 67 -10.65 16.37 -0.14
CA TRP A 67 -10.14 15.14 0.47
C TRP A 67 -10.46 13.91 -0.36
N ILE A 68 -9.55 12.93 -0.33
CA ILE A 68 -9.75 11.61 -0.90
C ILE A 68 -10.03 10.64 0.25
N THR A 69 -11.07 9.82 0.10
CA THR A 69 -11.37 8.69 1.00
C THR A 69 -10.91 7.39 0.36
N CYS A 70 -10.33 6.50 1.15
CA CYS A 70 -10.02 5.13 0.74
C CYS A 70 -10.88 4.15 1.55
N LYS A 71 -11.79 3.45 0.88
CA LYS A 71 -12.51 2.30 1.45
C LYS A 71 -11.71 1.03 1.18
N LYS A 72 -11.15 0.45 2.24
CA LYS A 72 -10.26 -0.72 2.17
C LYS A 72 -10.93 -1.95 2.77
N GLN A 73 -10.91 -3.06 2.04
CA GLN A 73 -11.35 -4.38 2.49
C GLN A 73 -10.24 -5.39 2.21
N SER A 74 -10.07 -6.36 3.11
CA SER A 74 -9.02 -7.37 2.98
C SER A 74 -9.48 -8.71 3.49
N TRP A 75 -9.11 -9.76 2.77
CA TRP A 75 -9.43 -11.14 3.07
C TRP A 75 -8.13 -11.92 3.23
N ILE A 76 -8.00 -12.63 4.33
CA ILE A 76 -6.82 -13.44 4.65
C ILE A 76 -7.32 -14.83 5.02
N THR A 77 -6.96 -15.80 4.19
CA THR A 77 -7.45 -17.18 4.30
C THR A 77 -6.28 -18.16 4.27
N SER A 78 -6.43 -19.29 4.95
CA SER A 78 -5.43 -20.36 4.94
C SER A 78 -6.10 -21.74 4.84
N ASN A 79 -5.56 -22.57 3.94
CA ASN A 79 -5.99 -23.96 3.76
C ASN A 79 -5.02 -24.96 4.45
N VAL A 80 -4.18 -24.50 5.37
CA VAL A 80 -3.26 -25.38 6.10
C VAL A 80 -4.06 -26.23 7.09
N PHE A 81 -4.16 -27.53 6.80
CA PHE A 81 -4.88 -28.48 7.65
C PHE A 81 -4.36 -28.47 9.09
N GLY A 82 -5.26 -28.40 10.07
CA GLY A 82 -4.93 -28.36 11.50
C GLY A 82 -4.41 -27.02 12.03
N PHE A 83 -4.04 -26.06 11.17
CA PHE A 83 -3.43 -24.78 11.59
C PHE A 83 -4.01 -23.53 10.91
N SER A 84 -5.06 -23.67 10.09
CA SER A 84 -5.65 -22.56 9.31
C SER A 84 -5.89 -21.29 10.13
N ARG A 85 -6.61 -21.41 11.26
CA ARG A 85 -6.91 -20.28 12.16
C ARG A 85 -5.67 -19.58 12.71
N ALA A 86 -4.63 -20.34 13.04
CA ALA A 86 -3.38 -19.77 13.55
C ALA A 86 -2.63 -19.01 12.46
N VAL A 87 -2.58 -19.57 11.25
CA VAL A 87 -1.97 -18.92 10.07
C VAL A 87 -2.73 -17.66 9.68
N GLU A 88 -4.07 -17.70 9.69
CA GLU A 88 -4.92 -16.53 9.39
C GLU A 88 -4.71 -15.41 10.41
N ARG A 89 -4.73 -15.72 11.72
CA ARG A 89 -4.46 -14.72 12.76
C ARG A 89 -3.09 -14.07 12.58
N PHE A 90 -2.05 -14.88 12.35
CA PHE A 90 -0.72 -14.38 12.05
C PHE A 90 -0.71 -13.48 10.80
N GLY A 91 -1.42 -13.89 9.75
CA GLY A 91 -1.59 -13.12 8.52
C GLY A 91 -2.24 -11.76 8.76
N VAL A 92 -3.33 -11.72 9.52
CA VAL A 92 -4.07 -10.49 9.89
C VAL A 92 -3.18 -9.52 10.67
N GLU A 93 -2.47 -9.99 11.68
CA GLU A 93 -1.56 -9.15 12.47
C GLU A 93 -0.45 -8.55 11.61
N ARG A 94 0.16 -9.37 10.76
CA ARG A 94 1.19 -8.92 9.81
C ARG A 94 0.64 -7.93 8.79
N TYR A 95 -0.56 -8.18 8.28
CA TYR A 95 -1.22 -7.31 7.32
C TYR A 95 -1.47 -5.92 7.91
N LYS A 96 -2.05 -5.83 9.12
CA LYS A 96 -2.31 -4.55 9.79
C LYS A 96 -1.05 -3.69 9.94
N LEU A 97 0.07 -4.30 10.34
CA LEU A 97 1.36 -3.61 10.46
C LEU A 97 1.88 -3.07 9.13
N ASN A 98 1.61 -3.76 8.03
CA ASN A 98 2.04 -3.36 6.70
C ASN A 98 1.08 -2.35 6.05
N ALA A 99 -0.23 -2.45 6.31
CA ALA A 99 -1.24 -1.54 5.78
C ALA A 99 -0.95 -0.08 6.21
N SER A 100 -0.59 0.14 7.47
CA SER A 100 -0.20 1.47 7.96
C SER A 100 1.06 2.00 7.30
N LYS A 101 2.03 1.13 6.98
CA LYS A 101 3.26 1.52 6.26
C LYS A 101 2.97 1.87 4.81
N ALA A 102 2.12 1.10 4.15
CA ALA A 102 1.70 1.36 2.77
C ALA A 102 1.00 2.73 2.66
N LEU A 103 0.09 3.04 3.59
CA LEU A 103 -0.60 4.33 3.62
C LEU A 103 0.38 5.49 3.83
N LYS A 104 1.31 5.36 4.79
CA LYS A 104 2.36 6.38 5.01
C LYS A 104 3.25 6.57 3.79
N GLY A 105 3.63 5.49 3.11
CA GLY A 105 4.42 5.54 1.89
C GLY A 105 3.68 6.23 0.74
N LEU A 106 2.39 5.94 0.57
CA LEU A 106 1.54 6.60 -0.41
C LEU A 106 1.44 8.10 -0.12
N GLN A 107 1.14 8.47 1.13
CA GLN A 107 1.05 9.86 1.54
C GLN A 107 2.36 10.62 1.28
N PHE A 108 3.50 10.04 1.66
CA PHE A 108 4.81 10.63 1.43
C PHE A 108 5.09 10.90 -0.05
N VAL A 109 4.71 9.97 -0.93
CA VAL A 109 4.88 10.14 -2.38
C VAL A 109 3.94 11.22 -2.92
N LEU A 110 2.68 11.26 -2.48
CA LEU A 110 1.72 12.29 -2.86
C LEU A 110 2.18 13.69 -2.46
N GLU A 111 2.64 13.87 -1.22
CA GLU A 111 3.18 15.15 -0.71
C GLU A 111 4.41 15.62 -1.50
N LYS A 112 5.22 14.69 -2.00
CA LYS A 112 6.39 15.01 -2.83
C LYS A 112 6.05 15.30 -4.30
N MET A 113 5.07 14.61 -4.88
CA MET A 113 4.66 14.81 -6.27
C MET A 113 3.79 16.06 -6.43
N PHE A 114 2.93 16.33 -5.46
CA PHE A 114 1.99 17.44 -5.47
C PHE A 114 2.34 18.40 -4.32
N VAL A 115 3.51 19.03 -4.45
CA VAL A 115 3.89 20.14 -3.56
C VAL A 115 2.90 21.28 -3.83
N PRO A 116 2.12 21.78 -2.84
CA PRO A 116 1.34 23.00 -3.03
C PRO A 116 2.33 24.09 -3.45
N GLU A 117 2.04 24.79 -4.55
CA GLU A 117 2.97 25.71 -5.22
C GLU A 117 3.92 26.39 -4.22
N ARG A 118 5.23 26.12 -4.35
CA ARG A 118 6.20 26.94 -3.64
C ARG A 118 5.93 28.38 -4.09
N PRO A 119 5.75 29.36 -3.18
CA PRO A 119 5.74 30.75 -3.61
C PRO A 119 7.03 30.99 -4.42
N PRO A 120 6.97 31.79 -5.51
CA PRO A 120 8.14 32.06 -6.31
C PRO A 120 9.29 32.46 -5.40
N ARG A 121 10.46 31.84 -5.59
CA ARG A 121 11.68 32.29 -4.89
C ARG A 121 11.79 33.80 -5.16
N PRO A 122 11.88 34.66 -4.13
CA PRO A 122 12.16 36.06 -4.38
C PRO A 122 13.38 36.14 -5.28
N LEU A 123 13.29 36.91 -6.36
CA LEU A 123 14.45 37.21 -7.21
C LEU A 123 15.57 37.69 -6.27
N PRO A 124 16.83 37.27 -6.48
CA PRO A 124 17.94 37.81 -5.72
C PRO A 124 17.85 39.34 -5.75
N LEU A 125 17.76 39.98 -4.58
CA LEU A 125 17.81 41.43 -4.51
C LEU A 125 19.09 41.89 -5.20
N PRO A 126 19.06 42.94 -6.04
CA PRO A 126 20.28 43.50 -6.60
C PRO A 126 21.23 43.80 -5.45
N VAL A 127 22.42 43.20 -5.51
CA VAL A 127 23.48 43.49 -4.53
C VAL A 127 23.81 44.98 -4.70
N PRO A 128 23.75 45.81 -3.64
CA PRO A 128 24.21 47.19 -3.74
C PRO A 128 25.67 47.16 -4.20
N HIS A 129 25.94 47.76 -5.35
CA HIS A 129 27.31 48.06 -5.73
C HIS A 129 27.81 49.10 -4.74
N LEU A 130 28.73 48.69 -3.88
CA LEU A 130 29.48 49.60 -3.03
C LEU A 130 30.42 50.39 -3.96
N SER A 131 30.03 51.64 -4.27
CA SER A 131 30.93 52.69 -4.75
C SER A 131 31.50 53.45 -3.56
#